data_AF-A0A7X6RU71-F1
#
_entry.id   AF-A0A7X6RU71-F1
#
_cell.length_a   1.000
_cell.length_b   1.000
_cell.length_c   1.000
_cell.angle_alpha   90.00
_cell.angle_beta   90.00
_cell.angle_gamma   90.00
#
_symmetry.space_group_name_H-M   'P 1'
#
loop_
_entity.id
_entity.type
_entity.pdbx_description
1 polymer ?
#
loop_
_entity_poly.entity_id
_entity_poly.type
_entity_poly.pdbx_seq_one_letter_code
_entity_poly.pdbx_strand_id
1 'polypeptide(L)'
;MIAGERAPDFTLCDHTGRPRSLSALLSGGPVVLFFYPLASSPICTAQACHFRDLSNEFAQVGAQRVGISLDTVDKQAHFAQQRSFDYPLLSDPDGVVTELFGMRRGRFAKLRGSVAVGGEARRGRHARRRGLLARLLPVRRATFVIDTDRTILKVVSSELRASVHAEHALRFLEKRKVRPRSPDVREKRAGAPQPSEGEGEPTDDWFRGSPSVDEPALMPPNTPMAGRIDSGVELALEAPVEALNGTGKSPRWPKDDVRGQILTWCARGSTVAEIAARLSLPLGATRFLVDDLVTQGHLRVHASLGESTPIDERRELIERTLRGLRAL
;
A
#
# COMPACT_ATOMS: atom_id res chain seq x y z
N MET A 1 0.40 -10.05 18.04
CA MET A 1 -0.79 -10.76 17.54
C MET A 1 -0.49 -11.40 16.19
N ILE A 2 -1.00 -12.60 15.94
CA ILE A 2 -0.82 -13.36 14.69
C ILE A 2 -2.16 -13.88 14.14
N ALA A 3 -2.15 -14.45 12.93
CA ALA A 3 -3.33 -15.10 12.37
C ALA A 3 -3.74 -16.32 13.21
N GLY A 4 -5.05 -16.55 13.35
CA GLY A 4 -5.66 -17.58 14.19
C GLY A 4 -5.97 -17.13 15.62
N GLU A 5 -5.36 -16.05 16.11
CA GLU A 5 -5.68 -15.50 17.43
C GLU A 5 -7.00 -14.72 17.42
N ARG A 6 -7.64 -14.63 18.60
CA ARG A 6 -8.82 -13.79 18.79
C ARG A 6 -8.41 -12.34 19.03
N ALA A 7 -8.94 -11.42 18.23
CA ALA A 7 -8.79 -9.98 18.41
C ALA A 7 -9.41 -9.53 19.75
N PRO A 8 -8.68 -8.77 20.59
CA PRO A 8 -9.25 -8.16 21.77
C PRO A 8 -10.34 -7.18 21.33
N ASP A 9 -11.43 -7.14 22.09
CA ASP A 9 -12.45 -6.12 21.85
C ASP A 9 -11.97 -4.78 22.45
N PHE A 10 -12.45 -3.67 21.88
CA PHE A 10 -12.12 -2.32 22.32
C PHE A 10 -13.26 -1.38 22.00
N THR A 11 -13.25 -0.18 22.58
CA THR A 11 -14.12 0.93 22.17
C THR A 11 -13.28 2.20 22.08
N LEU A 12 -13.33 2.87 20.92
CA LEU A 12 -12.65 4.14 20.67
C LEU A 12 -13.62 5.13 20.01
N CYS A 13 -13.35 6.43 20.14
CA CYS A 13 -14.09 7.42 19.39
C CYS A 13 -13.63 7.43 17.92
N ASP A 14 -14.58 7.50 16.99
CA ASP A 14 -14.29 7.79 15.59
C ASP A 14 -14.07 9.30 15.35
N HIS A 15 -13.69 9.64 14.12
CA HIS A 15 -13.49 11.01 13.65
C HIS A 15 -14.73 11.93 13.73
N THR A 16 -15.90 11.40 14.06
CA THR A 16 -17.14 12.18 14.33
C THR A 16 -17.44 12.30 15.83
N GLY A 17 -16.55 11.78 16.68
CA GLY A 17 -16.73 11.71 18.13
C GLY A 17 -17.64 10.58 18.60
N ARG A 18 -18.10 9.69 17.70
CA ARG A 18 -18.99 8.59 18.06
C ARG A 18 -18.18 7.40 18.58
N PRO A 19 -18.58 6.76 19.69
CA PRO A 19 -17.92 5.55 20.16
C PRO A 19 -18.17 4.39 19.19
N ARG A 20 -17.11 3.67 18.83
CA ARG A 20 -17.14 2.47 17.99
C ARG A 20 -16.44 1.34 18.71
N SER A 21 -17.13 0.22 18.84
CA SER A 21 -16.53 -1.02 19.32
C SER A 21 -16.19 -1.97 18.18
N LEU A 22 -15.17 -2.81 18.34
CA LEU A 22 -14.82 -3.80 17.33
C LEU A 22 -15.98 -4.78 17.12
N SER A 23 -16.61 -5.25 18.20
CA SER A 23 -17.78 -6.13 18.11
C SER A 23 -18.95 -5.53 17.32
N ALA A 24 -19.22 -4.23 17.46
CA ALA A 24 -20.29 -3.56 16.70
C ALA A 24 -19.92 -3.35 15.21
N LEU A 25 -18.64 -3.12 14.90
CA LEU A 25 -18.18 -3.03 13.51
C LEU A 25 -18.31 -4.41 12.81
N LEU A 26 -17.96 -5.48 13.52
CA LEU A 26 -18.02 -6.85 13.00
C LEU A 26 -19.43 -7.39 12.73
N SER A 27 -20.49 -6.75 13.24
CA SER A 27 -21.87 -7.14 12.88
C SER A 27 -22.20 -6.84 11.41
N GLY A 28 -21.45 -5.94 10.77
CA GLY A 28 -21.61 -5.61 9.35
C GLY A 28 -20.72 -6.44 8.40
N GLY A 29 -19.93 -7.38 8.93
CA GLY A 29 -18.99 -8.20 8.16
C GLY A 29 -17.55 -8.12 8.68
N PRO A 30 -16.58 -8.77 8.01
CA PRO A 30 -15.18 -8.73 8.41
C PRO A 30 -14.63 -7.30 8.45
N VAL A 31 -13.75 -7.02 9.40
CA VAL A 31 -13.10 -5.71 9.56
C VAL A 31 -11.65 -5.78 9.12
N VAL A 32 -11.25 -4.88 8.24
CA VAL A 32 -9.87 -4.61 7.83
C VAL A 32 -9.35 -3.42 8.63
N LEU A 33 -8.73 -3.73 9.77
CA LEU A 33 -8.24 -2.77 10.76
C LEU A 33 -6.78 -2.41 10.48
N PHE A 34 -6.49 -1.16 10.12
CA PHE A 34 -5.12 -0.71 9.84
C PHE A 34 -4.62 0.35 10.82
N PHE A 35 -3.42 0.14 11.34
CA PHE A 35 -2.72 1.07 12.22
C PHE A 35 -1.77 1.94 11.41
N TYR A 36 -1.76 3.24 11.68
CA TYR A 36 -0.83 4.18 11.08
C TYR A 36 -0.28 5.17 12.12
N PRO A 37 0.95 5.69 11.96
CA PRO A 37 1.59 6.43 13.05
C PRO A 37 1.15 7.89 13.22
N LEU A 38 0.74 8.54 12.13
CA LEU A 38 0.45 9.98 12.14
C LEU A 38 -0.48 10.39 10.99
N ALA A 39 -1.67 10.90 11.33
CA ALA A 39 -2.64 11.45 10.39
C ALA A 39 -2.03 12.58 9.54
N SER A 40 -2.56 12.75 8.32
CA SER A 40 -2.10 13.75 7.34
C SER A 40 -0.61 13.72 6.93
N SER A 41 0.18 12.75 7.41
CA SER A 41 1.55 12.56 6.92
C SER A 41 1.55 11.90 5.54
N PRO A 42 2.59 12.11 4.69
CA PRO A 42 2.56 11.67 3.29
C PRO A 42 2.30 10.17 3.10
N ILE A 43 2.99 9.32 3.85
CA ILE A 43 2.85 7.86 3.74
C ILE A 43 1.50 7.38 4.30
N CYS A 44 1.02 7.94 5.41
CA CYS A 44 -0.29 7.60 5.97
C CYS A 44 -1.42 8.07 5.05
N THR A 45 -1.26 9.24 4.43
CA THR A 45 -2.22 9.76 3.45
C THR A 45 -2.31 8.81 2.26
N ALA A 46 -1.18 8.40 1.68
CA ALA A 46 -1.17 7.43 0.60
C ALA A 46 -1.84 6.10 1.01
N GLN A 47 -1.56 5.60 2.21
CA GLN A 47 -2.15 4.38 2.74
C GLN A 47 -3.68 4.48 2.88
N ALA A 48 -4.16 5.53 3.55
CA ALA A 48 -5.58 5.73 3.83
C ALA A 48 -6.38 6.06 2.55
N CYS A 49 -5.83 6.89 1.65
CA CYS A 49 -6.44 7.12 0.34
C CYS A 49 -6.55 5.82 -0.45
N HIS A 50 -5.55 4.95 -0.42
CA HIS A 50 -5.64 3.69 -1.16
C HIS A 50 -6.74 2.75 -0.61
N PHE A 51 -6.98 2.73 0.70
CA PHE A 51 -8.16 2.05 1.27
C PHE A 51 -9.49 2.70 0.84
N ARG A 52 -9.54 4.02 0.68
CA ARG A 52 -10.71 4.73 0.16
C ARG A 52 -10.97 4.36 -1.30
N ASP A 53 -9.93 4.35 -2.11
CA ASP A 53 -10.03 4.15 -3.55
C ASP A 53 -10.52 2.73 -3.91
N LEU A 54 -10.28 1.75 -3.02
CA LEU A 54 -10.77 0.37 -3.13
C LEU A 54 -12.13 0.12 -2.43
N SER A 55 -12.93 1.16 -2.22
CA SER A 55 -14.18 1.07 -1.45
C SER A 55 -15.15 0.03 -1.99
N ASN A 56 -15.33 0.01 -3.31
CA ASN A 56 -16.27 -0.86 -4.00
C ASN A 56 -15.85 -2.33 -3.89
N GLU A 57 -14.56 -2.61 -4.01
CA GLU A 57 -13.99 -3.95 -3.93
C GLU A 57 -14.09 -4.50 -2.51
N PHE A 58 -13.83 -3.67 -1.49
CA PHE A 58 -14.08 -4.05 -0.10
C PHE A 58 -15.56 -4.29 0.18
N ALA A 59 -16.45 -3.49 -0.39
CA ALA A 59 -17.90 -3.72 -0.30
C ALA A 59 -18.32 -5.03 -0.97
N GLN A 60 -17.75 -5.37 -2.14
CA GLN A 60 -18.00 -6.63 -2.83
C GLN A 60 -17.60 -7.85 -2.02
N VAL A 61 -16.53 -7.78 -1.22
CA VAL A 61 -16.16 -8.87 -0.29
C VAL A 61 -16.86 -8.78 1.07
N GLY A 62 -17.72 -7.79 1.27
CA GLY A 62 -18.50 -7.58 2.50
C GLY A 62 -17.65 -7.12 3.69
N ALA A 63 -16.51 -6.49 3.45
CA ALA A 63 -15.57 -6.08 4.49
C ALA A 63 -15.57 -4.58 4.74
N GLN A 64 -15.44 -4.21 6.01
CA GLN A 64 -15.36 -2.82 6.46
C GLN A 64 -13.90 -2.40 6.63
N ARG A 65 -13.57 -1.16 6.25
CA ARG A 65 -12.24 -0.56 6.43
C ARG A 65 -12.23 0.30 7.68
N VAL A 66 -11.22 0.19 8.52
CA VAL A 66 -11.13 0.98 9.77
C VAL A 66 -9.69 1.36 10.04
N GLY A 67 -9.42 2.65 10.22
CA GLY A 67 -8.07 3.16 10.54
C GLY A 67 -7.91 3.49 12.02
N ILE A 68 -6.75 3.26 12.63
CA ILE A 68 -6.42 3.68 14.00
C ILE A 68 -5.06 4.40 14.03
N SER A 69 -4.98 5.51 14.76
CA SER A 69 -3.72 6.14 15.17
C SER A 69 -3.82 6.76 16.57
N LEU A 70 -2.69 7.26 17.09
CA LEU A 70 -2.64 8.01 18.36
C LEU A 70 -3.14 9.47 18.22
N ASP A 71 -3.61 9.86 17.05
CA ASP A 71 -4.11 11.21 16.82
C ASP A 71 -5.45 11.43 17.53
N THR A 72 -5.68 12.66 18.00
CA THR A 72 -6.94 13.06 18.64
C THR A 72 -8.12 13.01 17.66
N VAL A 73 -9.34 12.97 18.18
CA VAL A 73 -10.57 12.99 17.37
C VAL A 73 -10.57 14.15 16.38
N ASP A 74 -10.18 15.35 16.80
CA ASP A 74 -10.14 16.53 15.92
C ASP A 74 -9.15 16.38 14.75
N LYS A 75 -7.97 15.80 15.01
CA LYS A 75 -6.99 15.51 13.96
C LYS A 75 -7.51 14.46 12.98
N GLN A 76 -8.20 13.43 13.49
CA GLN A 76 -8.84 12.43 12.64
C GLN A 76 -9.97 13.03 11.81
N ALA A 77 -10.78 13.91 12.40
CA ALA A 77 -11.87 14.61 11.72
C ALA A 77 -11.34 15.46 10.56
N HIS A 78 -10.31 16.26 10.84
CA HIS A 78 -9.65 17.06 9.82
C HIS A 78 -9.04 16.20 8.71
N PHE A 79 -8.37 15.10 9.05
CA PHE A 79 -7.79 14.20 8.05
C PHE A 79 -8.86 13.51 7.19
N ALA A 80 -9.94 13.03 7.80
CA ALA A 80 -11.07 12.43 7.11
C ALA A 80 -11.77 13.41 6.17
N GLN A 81 -11.99 14.65 6.61
CA GLN A 81 -12.59 15.70 5.79
C GLN A 81 -11.70 16.07 4.61
N GLN A 82 -10.39 16.29 4.84
CA GLN A 82 -9.43 16.68 3.80
C GLN A 82 -9.24 15.65 2.68
N ARG A 83 -9.58 14.38 2.96
CA ARG A 83 -9.40 13.26 2.03
C ARG A 83 -10.69 12.53 1.69
N SER A 84 -11.83 13.03 2.16
CA SER A 84 -13.15 12.48 1.93
C SER A 84 -13.22 10.97 2.22
N PHE A 85 -12.78 10.55 3.41
CA PHE A 85 -12.86 9.14 3.80
C PHE A 85 -14.30 8.75 4.10
N ASP A 86 -14.74 7.64 3.52
CA ASP A 86 -16.07 7.04 3.64
C ASP A 86 -16.14 5.96 4.74
N TYR A 87 -15.10 5.87 5.56
CA TYR A 87 -14.94 4.85 6.58
C TYR A 87 -14.37 5.45 7.89
N PRO A 88 -14.57 4.81 9.05
CA PRO A 88 -14.16 5.39 10.32
C PRO A 88 -12.64 5.37 10.51
N LEU A 89 -12.09 6.54 10.88
CA LEU A 89 -10.80 6.66 11.55
C LEU A 89 -11.02 6.80 13.05
N LEU A 90 -10.35 5.98 13.85
CA LEU A 90 -10.46 5.93 15.31
C LEU A 90 -9.27 6.62 15.98
N SER A 91 -9.56 7.32 17.07
CA SER A 91 -8.59 8.02 17.91
C SER A 91 -8.21 7.15 19.11
N ASP A 92 -6.93 6.82 19.25
CA ASP A 92 -6.34 6.06 20.37
C ASP A 92 -5.26 6.90 21.09
N PRO A 93 -5.60 8.07 21.65
CA PRO A 93 -4.60 9.04 22.14
C PRO A 93 -3.69 8.46 23.23
N ASP A 94 -4.21 7.54 24.06
CA ASP A 94 -3.46 6.88 25.13
C ASP A 94 -2.63 5.67 24.65
N GLY A 95 -2.89 5.20 23.42
CA GLY A 95 -2.21 4.06 22.81
C GLY A 95 -2.61 2.72 23.42
N VAL A 96 -3.74 2.63 24.13
CA VAL A 96 -4.18 1.41 24.83
C VAL A 96 -4.51 0.32 23.80
N VAL A 97 -5.25 0.65 22.75
CA VAL A 97 -5.61 -0.33 21.70
C VAL A 97 -4.40 -0.68 20.86
N THR A 98 -3.57 0.31 20.52
CA THR A 98 -2.28 0.11 19.86
C THR A 98 -1.41 -0.88 20.62
N GLU A 99 -1.38 -0.80 21.95
CA GLU A 99 -0.63 -1.72 22.81
C GLU A 99 -1.27 -3.11 22.87
N LEU A 100 -2.60 -3.21 23.00
CA LEU A 100 -3.34 -4.48 22.96
C LEU A 100 -3.06 -5.28 21.69
N PHE A 101 -2.92 -4.60 20.55
CA PHE A 101 -2.59 -5.23 19.27
C PHE A 101 -1.07 -5.47 19.07
N GLY A 102 -0.22 -5.00 20.00
CA GLY A 102 1.23 -5.14 19.93
C GLY A 102 1.90 -4.21 18.90
N MET A 103 1.25 -3.09 18.57
CA MET A 103 1.69 -2.14 17.55
C MET A 103 2.59 -1.01 18.09
N ARG A 104 2.74 -0.88 19.41
CA ARG A 104 3.58 0.14 20.04
C ARG A 104 5.08 -0.15 19.85
N ARG A 105 5.89 0.85 19.53
CA ARG A 105 7.37 0.79 19.45
C ARG A 105 8.00 1.37 20.71
N GLY A 106 8.99 0.68 21.29
CA GLY A 106 9.79 1.18 22.42
C GLY A 106 10.01 0.16 23.54
N ARG A 107 10.92 0.46 24.49
CA ARG A 107 11.34 -0.43 25.60
C ARG A 107 10.23 -0.77 26.61
N PHE A 108 9.06 -0.13 26.50
CA PHE A 108 7.90 -0.41 27.35
C PHE A 108 6.93 -1.44 26.78
N ALA A 109 7.09 -1.89 25.53
CA ALA A 109 6.34 -3.01 24.97
C ALA A 109 6.67 -4.37 25.64
N LYS A 110 7.59 -4.39 26.62
CA LYS A 110 8.07 -5.57 27.34
C LYS A 110 7.77 -5.57 28.84
N LEU A 111 6.89 -4.70 29.33
CA LEU A 111 6.53 -4.68 30.75
C LEU A 111 5.23 -5.47 31.02
N ARG A 112 5.16 -6.72 30.55
CA ARG A 112 4.31 -7.82 31.07
C ARG A 112 4.71 -9.12 30.36
N GLY A 113 5.65 -9.83 30.97
CA GLY A 113 6.18 -11.11 30.49
C GLY A 113 7.55 -11.41 31.09
N SER A 114 7.65 -11.48 32.41
CA SER A 114 8.89 -11.85 33.11
C SER A 114 9.09 -13.36 33.07
N VAL A 115 10.12 -13.85 32.37
CA VAL A 115 10.97 -14.98 32.79
C VAL A 115 12.37 -14.74 32.22
N ALA A 116 13.37 -14.85 33.09
CA ALA A 116 14.78 -14.63 32.81
C ALA A 116 15.37 -15.63 31.81
N VAL A 117 16.25 -15.16 30.91
CA VAL A 117 17.49 -15.85 30.52
C VAL A 117 18.53 -14.79 30.15
N GLY A 118 19.62 -14.75 30.90
CA GLY A 118 20.82 -13.97 30.57
C GLY A 118 21.56 -14.57 29.39
N GLY A 119 22.15 -13.71 28.58
CA GLY A 119 23.02 -14.12 27.48
C GLY A 119 23.64 -12.91 26.80
N GLU A 120 24.93 -12.69 27.05
CA GLU A 120 25.76 -11.79 26.26
C GLU A 120 25.79 -12.23 24.79
N ALA A 121 25.59 -11.30 23.86
CA ALA A 121 25.95 -11.52 22.45
C ALA A 121 26.33 -10.20 21.75
N ARG A 122 27.65 -9.99 21.71
CA ARG A 122 28.48 -9.49 20.60
C ARG A 122 27.95 -8.33 19.74
N ARG A 123 28.59 -7.17 19.94
CA ARG A 123 28.61 -6.01 19.04
C ARG A 123 29.11 -6.38 17.62
N GLY A 124 28.19 -6.46 16.67
CA GLY A 124 28.48 -6.39 15.23
C GLY A 124 28.24 -4.98 14.70
N ARG A 125 29.32 -4.28 14.34
CA ARG A 125 29.30 -2.99 13.62
C ARG A 125 28.89 -3.24 12.17
N HIS A 126 27.80 -2.62 11.74
CA HIS A 126 27.62 -1.91 10.44
C HIS A 126 26.15 -1.47 10.32
N ALA A 127 25.73 -0.57 11.21
CA ALA A 127 24.46 0.14 11.03
C ALA A 127 24.67 1.24 9.99
N ARG A 128 24.26 0.96 8.74
CA ARG A 128 24.05 2.00 7.72
C ARG A 128 23.19 3.10 8.34
N ARG A 129 23.73 4.32 8.34
CA ARG A 129 23.03 5.56 8.73
C ARG A 129 21.77 5.72 7.88
N ARG A 130 20.60 5.28 8.36
CA ARG A 130 19.32 5.48 7.66
C ARG A 130 18.21 5.79 8.66
N GLY A 131 17.76 7.05 8.63
CA GLY A 131 16.49 7.54 9.17
C GLY A 131 16.30 7.44 10.68
N LEU A 132 16.98 8.28 11.45
CA LEU A 132 16.74 8.42 12.90
C LEU A 132 15.25 8.68 13.21
N LEU A 133 14.51 9.41 12.34
CA LEU A 133 13.11 9.77 12.54
C LEU A 133 12.09 8.62 12.39
N ALA A 134 12.26 7.69 11.45
CA ALA A 134 11.28 6.62 11.24
C ALA A 134 11.27 5.61 12.41
N ARG A 135 12.38 5.50 13.15
CA ARG A 135 12.52 4.68 14.37
C ARG A 135 11.99 5.37 15.63
N LEU A 136 11.64 6.67 15.55
CA LEU A 136 11.10 7.45 16.68
C LEU A 136 9.57 7.42 16.75
N LEU A 137 8.87 7.02 15.68
CA LEU A 137 7.40 6.97 15.68
C LEU A 137 6.89 5.80 16.56
N PRO A 138 5.97 6.06 17.50
CA PRO A 138 5.58 5.12 18.54
C PRO A 138 4.67 3.98 18.06
N VAL A 139 4.19 4.01 16.81
CA VAL A 139 3.28 3.01 16.25
C VAL A 139 3.91 2.33 15.03
N ARG A 140 3.78 1.01 14.93
CA ARG A 140 4.10 0.21 13.74
C ARG A 140 2.92 0.25 12.77
N ARG A 141 3.22 0.33 11.47
CA ARG A 141 2.19 0.12 10.43
C ARG A 141 1.88 -1.37 10.33
N ALA A 142 0.62 -1.73 10.51
CA ALA A 142 0.13 -3.07 10.27
C ALA A 142 -1.35 -3.02 9.89
N THR A 143 -1.81 -4.05 9.20
CA THR A 143 -3.24 -4.27 8.92
C THR A 143 -3.64 -5.66 9.39
N PHE A 144 -4.77 -5.74 10.07
CA PHE A 144 -5.39 -6.97 10.53
C PHE A 144 -6.69 -7.17 9.75
N VAL A 145 -6.87 -8.34 9.16
CA VAL A 145 -8.15 -8.79 8.65
C VAL A 145 -8.79 -9.63 9.74
N ILE A 146 -9.91 -9.17 10.29
CA ILE A 146 -10.58 -9.74 11.45
C ILE A 146 -11.96 -10.23 11.00
N ASP A 147 -12.27 -11.50 11.26
CA ASP A 147 -13.56 -12.11 10.94
C ASP A 147 -14.63 -11.76 11.96
N THR A 148 -15.90 -12.04 11.61
CA THR A 148 -17.07 -11.71 12.46
C THR A 148 -17.04 -12.38 13.84
N ASP A 149 -16.34 -13.51 14.00
CA ASP A 149 -16.13 -14.20 15.28
C ASP A 149 -14.96 -13.62 16.13
N ARG A 150 -14.37 -12.51 15.67
CA ARG A 150 -13.13 -11.86 16.16
C ARG A 150 -11.84 -12.61 15.85
N THR A 151 -11.83 -13.64 15.00
CA THR A 151 -10.59 -14.32 14.60
C THR A 151 -9.77 -13.44 13.66
N ILE A 152 -8.48 -13.28 13.94
CA ILE A 152 -7.55 -12.63 13.02
C ILE A 152 -7.24 -13.60 11.88
N LEU A 153 -7.74 -13.32 10.69
CA LEU A 153 -7.51 -14.14 9.51
C LEU A 153 -6.14 -13.88 8.86
N LYS A 154 -5.71 -12.61 8.87
CA LYS A 154 -4.46 -12.18 8.24
C LYS A 154 -3.87 -10.99 8.96
N VAL A 155 -2.54 -10.98 9.09
CA VAL A 155 -1.76 -9.79 9.44
C VAL A 155 -0.88 -9.39 8.26
N VAL A 156 -0.92 -8.12 7.87
CA VAL A 156 -0.06 -7.52 6.84
C VAL A 156 0.84 -6.50 7.52
N SER A 157 2.14 -6.77 7.56
CA SER A 157 3.15 -5.93 8.19
C SER A 157 4.07 -5.35 7.13
N SER A 158 3.91 -4.06 6.82
CA SER A 158 4.76 -3.31 5.89
C SER A 158 4.92 -1.88 6.41
N GLU A 159 6.15 -1.45 6.69
CA GLU A 159 6.35 -0.12 7.29
C GLU A 159 6.53 1.01 6.26
N LEU A 160 6.92 0.65 5.04
CA LEU A 160 7.32 1.59 3.99
C LEU A 160 6.45 1.52 2.74
N ARG A 161 5.78 0.39 2.48
CA ARG A 161 4.89 0.23 1.32
C ARG A 161 3.45 0.37 1.78
N ALA A 162 2.93 1.59 1.69
CA ALA A 162 1.58 1.94 2.09
C ALA A 162 0.49 1.22 1.27
N SER A 163 0.69 1.10 -0.05
CA SER A 163 -0.27 0.46 -0.98
C SER A 163 -0.49 -1.03 -0.70
N VAL A 164 0.55 -1.72 -0.26
CA VAL A 164 0.53 -3.18 -0.01
C VAL A 164 -0.53 -3.59 1.02
N HIS A 165 -0.91 -2.70 1.94
CA HIS A 165 -1.86 -3.01 3.00
C HIS A 165 -3.26 -3.33 2.47
N ALA A 166 -3.81 -2.44 1.63
CA ALA A 166 -5.17 -2.59 1.14
C ALA A 166 -5.27 -3.75 0.14
N GLU A 167 -4.37 -3.80 -0.84
CA GLU A 167 -4.36 -4.87 -1.85
C GLU A 167 -4.20 -6.27 -1.22
N HIS A 168 -3.29 -6.45 -0.26
CA HIS A 168 -3.09 -7.77 0.34
C HIS A 168 -4.27 -8.20 1.21
N ALA A 169 -4.91 -7.25 1.90
CA ALA A 169 -6.12 -7.53 2.66
C ALA A 169 -7.29 -7.90 1.74
N LEU A 170 -7.50 -7.12 0.67
CA LEU A 170 -8.54 -7.36 -0.33
C LEU A 170 -8.33 -8.70 -1.04
N ARG A 171 -7.14 -8.95 -1.61
CA ARG A 171 -6.81 -10.21 -2.30
C ARG A 171 -6.99 -11.43 -1.40
N PHE A 172 -6.74 -11.30 -0.10
CA PHE A 172 -6.97 -12.38 0.86
C PHE A 172 -8.48 -12.66 1.03
N LEU A 173 -9.30 -11.62 1.17
CA LEU A 173 -10.74 -11.73 1.32
C LEU A 173 -11.43 -12.24 0.05
N GLU A 174 -11.00 -11.82 -1.14
CA GLU A 174 -11.49 -12.32 -2.42
C GLU A 174 -11.30 -13.83 -2.55
N LYS A 175 -10.09 -14.33 -2.26
CA LYS A 175 -9.79 -15.78 -2.27
C LYS A 175 -10.65 -16.56 -1.29
N ARG A 176 -11.00 -15.95 -0.14
CA ARG A 176 -11.87 -16.55 0.86
C ARG A 176 -13.34 -16.56 0.42
N LYS A 177 -13.81 -15.53 -0.29
CA LYS A 177 -15.16 -15.55 -0.87
C LYS A 177 -15.33 -16.64 -1.92
N VAL A 178 -14.29 -16.86 -2.74
CA VAL A 178 -14.25 -17.94 -3.75
C VAL A 178 -14.18 -19.33 -3.10
N ARG A 179 -13.60 -19.45 -1.91
CA ARG A 179 -13.55 -20.68 -1.12
C ARG A 179 -14.34 -20.48 0.18
N PRO A 180 -15.69 -20.51 0.13
CA PRO A 180 -16.49 -20.44 1.34
C PRO A 180 -16.03 -21.53 2.31
N ARG A 181 -16.07 -21.19 3.61
CA ARG A 181 -15.61 -22.03 4.72
C ARG A 181 -16.22 -23.44 4.55
N SER A 182 -15.43 -24.43 4.16
CA SER A 182 -15.85 -25.83 4.32
C SER A 182 -16.14 -26.02 5.81
N PRO A 183 -17.33 -26.50 6.19
CA PRO A 183 -17.60 -26.81 7.59
C PRO A 183 -16.55 -27.82 8.05
N ASP A 184 -16.02 -27.59 9.25
CA ASP A 184 -15.05 -28.45 9.93
C ASP A 184 -15.67 -29.84 10.09
N VAL A 185 -15.37 -30.78 9.18
CA VAL A 185 -15.81 -32.17 9.30
C VAL A 185 -14.88 -32.84 10.30
N ARG A 186 -15.26 -32.75 11.57
CA ARG A 186 -14.88 -33.74 12.56
C ARG A 186 -15.98 -34.80 12.62
N GLU A 187 -16.08 -35.62 11.59
CA GLU A 187 -16.85 -36.87 11.69
C GLU A 187 -16.20 -38.00 10.89
N LYS A 188 -15.98 -39.10 11.60
CA LYS A 188 -15.34 -40.34 11.14
C LYS A 188 -16.35 -41.18 10.36
N ARG A 189 -15.92 -41.74 9.21
CA ARG A 189 -16.34 -43.01 8.56
C ARG A 189 -17.84 -43.09 8.14
N ALA A 190 -18.27 -43.67 7.03
CA ALA A 190 -17.71 -44.59 6.04
C ALA A 190 -18.57 -44.53 4.75
N GLY A 191 -18.04 -45.01 3.62
CA GLY A 191 -18.81 -45.67 2.55
C GLY A 191 -19.29 -44.80 1.38
N ALA A 192 -18.55 -44.88 0.27
CA ALA A 192 -19.09 -44.70 -1.10
C ALA A 192 -19.83 -46.01 -1.50
N PRO A 193 -20.72 -46.06 -2.53
CA PRO A 193 -20.51 -45.52 -3.89
C PRO A 193 -21.73 -44.88 -4.61
N GLN A 194 -21.42 -44.09 -5.66
CA GLN A 194 -22.29 -43.63 -6.78
C GLN A 194 -22.40 -44.72 -7.90
N PRO A 195 -23.03 -44.52 -9.09
CA PRO A 195 -23.84 -43.40 -9.67
C PRO A 195 -25.11 -43.85 -10.46
N SER A 196 -25.92 -42.90 -10.95
CA SER A 196 -26.58 -43.01 -12.28
C SER A 196 -27.05 -41.66 -12.84
N GLU A 197 -26.92 -41.56 -14.16
CA GLU A 197 -27.07 -40.43 -15.07
C GLU A 197 -28.53 -40.10 -15.45
N GLY A 198 -28.75 -38.96 -16.12
CA GLY A 198 -30.01 -38.63 -16.80
C GLY A 198 -30.03 -37.23 -17.44
N GLU A 199 -29.81 -37.19 -18.75
CA GLU A 199 -29.82 -36.03 -19.66
C GLU A 199 -31.24 -35.50 -19.96
N GLY A 200 -31.35 -34.24 -20.44
CA GLY A 200 -32.54 -33.77 -21.17
C GLY A 200 -32.75 -32.24 -21.25
N GLU A 201 -32.25 -31.62 -22.31
CA GLU A 201 -32.80 -30.44 -23.01
C GLU A 201 -32.98 -30.85 -24.50
N PRO A 202 -33.64 -30.11 -25.45
CA PRO A 202 -33.91 -28.65 -25.49
C PRO A 202 -35.28 -28.25 -26.13
N THR A 203 -35.57 -26.94 -26.27
CA THR A 203 -36.12 -26.33 -27.53
C THR A 203 -36.13 -24.79 -27.49
N ASP A 204 -35.63 -24.20 -28.58
CA ASP A 204 -35.65 -22.79 -28.99
C ASP A 204 -37.06 -22.24 -29.30
N ASP A 205 -37.28 -20.91 -29.18
CA ASP A 205 -37.70 -20.08 -30.34
C ASP A 205 -37.47 -18.57 -30.12
N TRP A 206 -37.22 -17.85 -31.21
CA TRP A 206 -36.74 -16.47 -31.31
C TRP A 206 -37.74 -15.53 -32.01
N PHE A 207 -37.75 -14.27 -31.58
CA PHE A 207 -38.13 -13.01 -32.28
C PHE A 207 -39.60 -12.58 -32.47
N ARG A 208 -39.93 -11.35 -31.98
CA ARG A 208 -40.00 -10.12 -32.82
C ARG A 208 -40.26 -8.84 -32.00
N GLY A 209 -39.47 -7.78 -32.24
CA GLY A 209 -39.83 -6.38 -31.93
C GLY A 209 -38.65 -5.41 -31.72
N SER A 210 -38.31 -4.61 -32.74
CA SER A 210 -37.38 -3.45 -32.72
C SER A 210 -38.18 -2.12 -32.77
N PRO A 211 -37.57 -0.91 -32.80
CA PRO A 211 -36.63 -0.27 -31.87
C PRO A 211 -37.05 1.18 -31.48
N SER A 212 -36.46 1.79 -30.44
CA SER A 212 -36.46 3.26 -30.30
C SER A 212 -35.26 3.83 -29.50
N VAL A 213 -34.38 4.51 -30.24
CA VAL A 213 -33.70 5.82 -30.02
C VAL A 213 -32.84 6.08 -28.77
N ASP A 214 -31.56 6.39 -29.08
CA ASP A 214 -30.52 7.16 -28.37
C ASP A 214 -30.05 6.73 -26.96
N GLU A 215 -29.07 5.82 -26.93
CA GLU A 215 -28.08 5.74 -25.85
C GLU A 215 -26.71 6.26 -26.33
N PRO A 216 -26.01 7.13 -25.57
CA PRO A 216 -24.61 7.43 -25.84
C PRO A 216 -23.79 6.15 -25.67
N ALA A 217 -23.02 5.80 -26.69
CA ALA A 217 -22.20 4.59 -26.73
C ALA A 217 -21.36 4.43 -25.44
N LEU A 218 -21.71 3.41 -24.66
CA LEU A 218 -20.95 2.98 -23.49
C LEU A 218 -19.55 2.56 -23.92
N MET A 219 -18.57 3.28 -23.38
CA MET A 219 -17.17 2.94 -23.50
C MET A 219 -16.90 1.63 -22.74
N PRO A 220 -16.17 0.65 -23.31
CA PRO A 220 -15.99 -0.66 -22.69
C PRO A 220 -15.34 -0.58 -21.29
N PRO A 221 -15.61 -1.56 -20.39
CA PRO A 221 -15.31 -1.49 -18.95
C PRO A 221 -13.81 -1.48 -18.58
N ASN A 222 -12.92 -1.52 -19.56
CA ASN A 222 -11.48 -1.55 -19.38
C ASN A 222 -10.80 -0.43 -20.16
N THR A 223 -11.34 0.79 -20.11
CA THR A 223 -10.50 1.95 -20.45
C THR A 223 -9.88 2.50 -19.18
N PRO A 224 -8.56 2.35 -18.97
CA PRO A 224 -7.90 2.87 -17.80
C PRO A 224 -7.92 4.41 -17.83
N MET A 225 -8.57 5.03 -16.85
CA MET A 225 -8.35 6.44 -16.51
C MET A 225 -7.04 6.53 -15.71
N ALA A 226 -5.93 6.21 -16.37
CA ALA A 226 -4.58 6.43 -15.86
C ALA A 226 -4.28 7.93 -15.96
N GLY A 227 -4.16 8.60 -14.81
CA GLY A 227 -3.86 10.03 -14.87
C GLY A 227 -3.81 10.71 -13.51
N ARG A 228 -2.77 10.41 -12.72
CA ARG A 228 -2.07 11.43 -11.90
C ARG A 228 -0.84 10.98 -11.13
N ILE A 229 -0.49 9.70 -11.13
CA ILE A 229 0.76 9.19 -10.51
C ILE A 229 1.37 8.02 -11.28
N ASP A 230 0.94 7.80 -12.52
CA ASP A 230 1.63 6.91 -13.45
C ASP A 230 2.44 7.79 -14.39
N SER A 231 3.77 7.74 -14.29
CA SER A 231 4.59 8.14 -15.43
C SER A 231 4.37 7.05 -16.46
N GLY A 232 3.68 7.34 -17.57
CA GLY A 232 3.41 6.36 -18.65
C GLY A 232 4.66 5.77 -19.31
N VAL A 233 5.84 6.07 -18.77
CA VAL A 233 7.15 5.58 -19.18
C VAL A 233 7.72 4.73 -18.04
N GLU A 234 7.92 3.44 -18.30
CA GLU A 234 8.67 2.55 -17.41
C GLU A 234 10.17 2.88 -17.49
N LEU A 235 10.58 3.96 -16.81
CA LEU A 235 11.97 4.38 -16.79
C LEU A 235 12.85 3.32 -16.09
N ALA A 236 13.75 2.72 -16.86
CA ALA A 236 14.70 1.75 -16.32
C ALA A 236 15.61 2.39 -15.26
N LEU A 237 16.09 1.58 -14.30
CA LEU A 237 16.85 2.10 -13.15
C LEU A 237 18.23 2.62 -13.56
N GLU A 238 18.79 1.99 -14.57
CA GLU A 238 20.06 2.27 -15.21
C GLU A 238 19.96 3.33 -16.31
N ALA A 239 18.76 3.82 -16.61
CA ALA A 239 18.54 4.83 -17.64
C ALA A 239 19.35 6.10 -17.32
N PRO A 240 20.29 6.50 -18.20
CA PRO A 240 21.04 7.73 -18.02
C PRO A 240 20.13 8.95 -18.18
N VAL A 241 20.25 9.89 -17.25
CA VAL A 241 19.48 11.13 -17.22
C VAL A 241 20.46 12.29 -17.25
N GLU A 242 20.23 13.22 -18.18
CA GLU A 242 21.08 14.38 -18.40
C GLU A 242 20.25 15.65 -18.32
N ALA A 243 20.79 16.68 -17.66
CA ALA A 243 20.15 17.99 -17.64
C ALA A 243 20.32 18.69 -18.98
N LEU A 244 19.22 19.19 -19.54
CA LEU A 244 19.27 20.02 -20.73
C LEU A 244 19.63 21.44 -20.31
N ASN A 245 20.75 21.95 -20.83
CA ASN A 245 21.09 23.37 -20.72
C ASN A 245 20.20 24.17 -21.69
N GLY A 246 18.92 24.35 -21.32
CA GLY A 246 17.96 25.15 -22.08
C GLY A 246 18.18 26.64 -21.85
N THR A 247 18.15 27.42 -22.93
CA THR A 247 18.30 28.89 -23.03
C THR A 247 17.14 29.71 -22.41
N GLY A 248 16.36 29.12 -21.50
CA GLY A 248 15.21 29.73 -20.84
C GLY A 248 15.46 30.02 -19.36
N LYS A 249 14.76 31.02 -18.80
CA LYS A 249 14.83 31.38 -17.37
C LYS A 249 14.73 30.13 -16.49
N SER A 250 15.77 29.89 -15.68
CA SER A 250 15.76 28.82 -14.69
C SER A 250 14.51 28.93 -13.82
N PRO A 251 13.77 27.82 -13.60
CA PRO A 251 12.61 27.83 -12.73
C PRO A 251 13.00 28.35 -11.33
N ARG A 252 12.26 29.33 -10.81
CA ARG A 252 12.47 29.85 -9.45
C ARG A 252 11.84 28.89 -8.44
N TRP A 253 12.47 27.75 -8.22
CA TRP A 253 12.13 26.88 -7.11
C TRP A 253 12.82 27.33 -5.81
N PRO A 254 12.22 27.07 -4.63
CA PRO A 254 12.90 27.23 -3.36
C PRO A 254 14.25 26.50 -3.33
N LYS A 255 15.21 27.00 -2.53
CA LYS A 255 16.59 26.47 -2.50
C LYS A 255 16.69 24.98 -2.16
N ASP A 256 15.69 24.43 -1.46
CA ASP A 256 15.65 23.03 -1.04
C ASP A 256 14.66 22.17 -1.85
N ASP A 257 14.16 22.67 -2.99
CA ASP A 257 13.25 21.91 -3.84
C ASP A 257 13.96 20.70 -4.47
N VAL A 258 13.31 19.54 -4.37
CA VAL A 258 13.83 18.26 -4.89
C VAL A 258 14.09 18.34 -6.39
N ARG A 259 13.29 19.07 -7.17
CA ARG A 259 13.47 19.22 -8.62
C ARG A 259 14.76 19.95 -8.98
N GLY A 260 15.08 21.03 -8.25
CA GLY A 260 16.34 21.76 -8.44
C GLY A 260 17.57 20.92 -8.10
N GLN A 261 17.44 20.08 -7.06
CA GLN A 261 18.50 19.13 -6.71
C GLN A 261 18.69 18.08 -7.81
N ILE A 262 17.60 17.53 -8.39
CA ILE A 262 17.68 16.59 -9.52
C ILE A 262 18.44 17.21 -10.70
N LEU A 263 18.11 18.43 -11.11
CA LEU A 263 18.84 19.11 -12.20
C LEU A 263 20.34 19.25 -11.91
N THR A 264 20.68 19.60 -10.67
CA THR A 264 22.08 19.74 -10.24
C THR A 264 22.86 18.43 -10.38
N TRP A 265 22.25 17.30 -10.02
CA TRP A 265 22.88 15.98 -10.14
C TRP A 265 22.91 15.45 -11.57
N CYS A 266 21.89 15.76 -12.37
CA CYS A 266 21.82 15.38 -13.78
C CYS A 266 22.78 16.18 -14.67
N ALA A 267 23.35 17.30 -14.19
CA ALA A 267 24.36 18.07 -14.92
C ALA A 267 25.67 17.29 -15.19
N ARG A 268 25.94 16.22 -14.42
CA ARG A 268 27.11 15.33 -14.61
C ARG A 268 26.73 13.97 -15.22
N GLY A 269 25.47 13.80 -15.66
CA GLY A 269 24.92 12.54 -16.15
C GLY A 269 24.75 11.51 -15.03
N SER A 270 23.55 11.42 -14.46
CA SER A 270 23.20 10.48 -13.37
C SER A 270 22.18 9.46 -13.85
N THR A 271 22.15 8.26 -13.27
CA THR A 271 21.08 7.28 -13.54
C THR A 271 19.88 7.49 -12.62
N VAL A 272 18.70 6.97 -13.00
CA VAL A 272 17.49 7.02 -12.15
C VAL A 272 17.77 6.43 -10.76
N ALA A 273 18.48 5.30 -10.70
CA ALA A 273 18.87 4.66 -9.43
C ALA A 273 19.79 5.56 -8.59
N GLU A 274 20.76 6.22 -9.21
CA GLU A 274 21.67 7.12 -8.53
C GLU A 274 20.97 8.36 -7.96
N ILE A 275 20.03 8.94 -8.72
CA ILE A 275 19.21 10.08 -8.28
C ILE A 275 18.39 9.67 -7.04
N ALA A 276 17.71 8.53 -7.11
CA ALA A 276 16.92 8.01 -6.00
C ALA A 276 17.77 7.75 -4.75
N ALA A 277 18.98 7.19 -4.94
CA ALA A 277 19.91 6.91 -3.85
C ALA A 277 20.46 8.20 -3.21
N ARG A 278 20.91 9.16 -4.02
CA ARG A 278 21.47 10.44 -3.55
C ARG A 278 20.44 11.28 -2.81
N LEU A 279 19.24 11.39 -3.36
CA LEU A 279 18.16 12.21 -2.78
C LEU A 279 17.32 11.46 -1.75
N SER A 280 17.63 10.19 -1.49
CA SER A 280 16.87 9.31 -0.59
C SER A 280 15.37 9.25 -0.92
N LEU A 281 15.03 9.31 -2.20
CA LEU A 281 13.66 9.28 -2.70
C LEU A 281 13.22 7.83 -3.00
N PRO A 282 11.92 7.51 -2.83
CA PRO A 282 11.37 6.27 -3.38
C PRO A 282 11.56 6.20 -4.90
N LEU A 283 11.81 5.00 -5.44
CA LEU A 283 12.05 4.81 -6.87
C LEU A 283 10.88 5.29 -7.74
N GLY A 284 9.63 5.00 -7.35
CA GLY A 284 8.45 5.48 -8.07
C GLY A 284 8.34 7.01 -8.08
N ALA A 285 8.63 7.67 -6.96
CA ALA A 285 8.65 9.14 -6.88
C ALA A 285 9.79 9.75 -7.71
N THR A 286 10.94 9.08 -7.74
CA THR A 286 12.08 9.50 -8.57
C THR A 286 11.74 9.39 -10.05
N ARG A 287 11.16 8.27 -10.48
CA ARG A 287 10.69 8.07 -11.86
C ARG A 287 9.67 9.13 -12.26
N PHE A 288 8.67 9.36 -11.43
CA PHE A 288 7.67 10.40 -11.67
C PHE A 288 8.27 11.80 -11.80
N LEU A 289 9.17 12.18 -10.88
CA LEU A 289 9.80 13.52 -10.93
C LEU A 289 10.76 13.67 -12.12
N VAL A 290 11.48 12.61 -12.49
CA VAL A 290 12.32 12.61 -13.69
C VAL A 290 11.45 12.73 -14.94
N ASP A 291 10.36 11.98 -15.03
CA ASP A 291 9.42 12.02 -16.15
C ASP A 291 8.74 13.40 -16.30
N ASP A 292 8.30 14.00 -15.19
CA ASP A 292 7.76 15.37 -15.16
C ASP A 292 8.80 16.40 -15.68
N LEU A 293 10.05 16.29 -15.24
CA LEU A 293 11.12 17.19 -15.68
C LEU A 293 11.56 16.95 -17.13
N VAL A 294 11.46 15.72 -17.64
CA VAL A 294 11.65 15.42 -19.07
C VAL A 294 10.52 16.04 -19.89
N THR A 295 9.28 15.89 -19.45
CA THR A 295 8.08 16.45 -20.10
C THR A 295 8.13 17.98 -20.17
N GLN A 296 8.67 18.61 -19.12
CA GLN A 296 8.90 20.06 -19.05
C GLN A 296 10.13 20.52 -19.85
N GLY A 297 10.88 19.61 -20.48
CA GLY A 297 12.06 19.94 -21.29
C GLY A 297 13.31 20.30 -20.48
N HIS A 298 13.35 19.99 -19.19
CA HIS A 298 14.50 20.25 -18.32
C HIS A 298 15.51 19.09 -18.29
N LEU A 299 15.05 17.87 -18.54
CA LEU A 299 15.88 16.68 -18.58
C LEU A 299 15.74 15.95 -19.91
N ARG A 300 16.75 15.17 -20.27
CA ARG A 300 16.70 14.16 -21.32
C ARG A 300 17.06 12.81 -20.71
N VAL A 301 16.24 11.81 -21.00
CA VAL A 301 16.56 10.41 -20.72
C VAL A 301 17.15 9.80 -21.97
N HIS A 302 18.33 9.19 -21.85
CA HIS A 302 18.92 8.40 -22.93
C HIS A 302 18.30 7.00 -22.92
N ALA A 303 18.06 6.46 -24.12
CA ALA A 303 17.29 5.22 -24.30
C ALA A 303 17.75 4.10 -23.35
N SER A 304 16.80 3.54 -22.63
CA SER A 304 16.99 2.34 -21.79
C SER A 304 16.99 1.08 -22.65
N LEU A 305 17.71 0.07 -22.15
CA LEU A 305 17.96 -1.22 -22.80
C LEU A 305 16.67 -1.87 -23.34
N GLY A 306 16.55 -2.00 -24.65
CA GLY A 306 15.47 -2.75 -25.31
C GLY A 306 15.80 -4.24 -25.46
N GLU A 307 14.84 -5.04 -25.93
CA GLU A 307 15.07 -6.47 -26.23
C GLU A 307 16.14 -6.71 -27.30
N SER A 308 16.43 -5.71 -28.13
CA SER A 308 17.47 -5.73 -29.17
C SER A 308 18.85 -5.25 -28.70
N THR A 309 19.01 -4.77 -27.47
CA THR A 309 20.31 -4.24 -27.01
C THR A 309 21.30 -5.37 -26.71
N PRO A 310 22.53 -5.35 -27.29
CA PRO A 310 23.54 -6.35 -27.05
C PRO A 310 23.85 -6.54 -25.57
N ILE A 311 24.17 -7.79 -25.19
CA ILE A 311 24.39 -8.16 -23.78
C ILE A 311 25.59 -7.44 -23.16
N ASP A 312 26.61 -7.10 -23.97
CA ASP A 312 27.78 -6.37 -23.52
C ASP A 312 27.47 -4.90 -23.19
N GLU A 313 26.68 -4.22 -24.02
CA GLU A 313 26.18 -2.85 -23.74
C GLU A 313 25.29 -2.83 -22.50
N ARG A 314 24.43 -3.85 -22.34
CA ARG A 314 23.63 -4.04 -21.12
C ARG A 314 24.49 -4.19 -19.88
N ARG A 315 25.55 -5.00 -19.96
CA ARG A 315 26.49 -5.21 -18.85
C ARG A 315 27.23 -3.92 -18.52
N GLU A 316 27.71 -3.19 -19.52
CA GLU A 316 28.43 -1.93 -19.31
C GLU A 316 27.58 -0.88 -18.60
N LEU A 317 26.31 -0.71 -19.01
CA LEU A 317 25.38 0.24 -18.41
C LEU A 317 25.04 -0.12 -16.96
N ILE A 318 24.80 -1.40 -16.67
CA ILE A 318 24.57 -1.90 -15.31
C ILE A 318 25.82 -1.72 -14.45
N GLU A 319 27.00 -2.08 -14.96
CA GLU A 319 28.25 -1.93 -14.23
C GLU A 319 28.57 -0.46 -13.91
N ARG A 320 28.33 0.46 -14.86
CA ARG A 320 28.45 1.90 -14.63
C ARG A 320 27.51 2.35 -13.51
N THR A 321 26.25 1.94 -13.55
CA THR A 321 25.25 2.24 -12.51
C THR A 321 25.69 1.71 -11.14
N LEU A 322 26.19 0.47 -11.09
CA LEU A 322 26.69 -0.12 -9.86
C LEU A 322 27.94 0.58 -9.33
N ARG A 323 28.86 1.00 -10.20
CA ARG A 323 30.02 1.83 -9.81
C ARG A 323 29.56 3.17 -9.23
N GLY A 324 28.62 3.84 -9.87
CA GLY A 324 28.05 5.10 -9.39
C GLY A 324 27.37 4.96 -8.03
N LEU A 325 26.56 3.91 -7.84
CA LEU A 325 25.92 3.60 -6.56
C LEU A 325 26.90 3.22 -5.45
N ARG A 326 28.04 2.59 -5.78
CA ARG A 326 29.11 2.25 -4.82
C ARG A 326 29.94 3.46 -4.40
N ALA A 327 29.98 4.52 -5.21
CA ALA A 327 30.69 5.75 -4.92
C ALA A 327 29.89 6.72 -4.01
N LEU A 328 28.68 6.32 -3.56
CA LEU A 328 27.80 7.03 -2.62
C LEU A 328 28.03 6.58 -1.18
#